data_AF-A0A2N1PWR5-F1
#
_entry.id   AF-A0A2N1PWR5-F1
#
_cell.length_a   1.000
_cell.length_b   1.000
_cell.length_c   1.000
_cell.angle_alpha   90.00
_cell.angle_beta   90.00
_cell.angle_gamma   90.00
#
_symmetry.space_group_name_H-M   'P 1'
#
loop_
_entity.id
_entity.type
_entity.pdbx_description
1 polymer ?
#
loop_
_entity_poly.entity_id
_entity_poly.type
_entity_poly.pdbx_seq_one_letter_code
_entity_poly.pdbx_strand_id
1 'polypeptide(L)'
;YGKTPPCALKIIEKKIKNVYISQLDPNPLVNHQGVDLLRNAGIRVEYGILESESKKQNEIFLSYIQGKRPFVAMKYAMTIDGKIATYQGDSKWISNEKSRRFVHELRHQYMSIMVGVQTVIDDDPHLDTRRNEPSRNPIRVIIDPNLRTPIDAYVVKTANTQKTIIVTSLDVDQNRLEAYLEKGVEIIKKEANPFINLDHLMDDLGKLGIDSVLIEGGSYLHGKALDMNIVHKVYAFIAPKIIGSKDAKTAVHGNGILKMSDAIQLKNVTHHILDGDILIEGYIKEQQEAYNEI
;
A
#
# COMPACT_ATOMS: atom_id res chain seq x y z
N TYR A 1 -12.65 19.85 -21.12
CA TYR A 1 -11.76 18.86 -21.75
C TYR A 1 -10.51 18.69 -20.89
N GLY A 2 -10.02 17.47 -20.67
CA GLY A 2 -8.81 17.18 -19.87
C GLY A 2 -7.53 17.24 -20.70
N LYS A 3 -6.50 16.44 -20.35
CA LYS A 3 -5.27 16.30 -21.15
C LYS A 3 -5.52 15.69 -22.54
N THR A 4 -6.53 14.83 -22.64
CA THR A 4 -6.99 14.22 -23.89
C THR A 4 -8.49 14.45 -24.09
N PRO A 5 -8.98 14.41 -25.34
CA PRO A 5 -10.42 14.46 -25.60
C PRO A 5 -11.17 13.27 -24.95
N PRO A 6 -12.45 13.44 -24.54
CA PRO A 6 -13.28 12.38 -23.99
C PRO A 6 -13.39 11.18 -24.93
N CYS A 7 -13.16 9.98 -24.38
CA CYS A 7 -13.31 8.74 -25.12
C CYS A 7 -14.73 8.57 -25.69
N ALA A 8 -15.76 9.06 -25.00
CA ALA A 8 -17.15 9.00 -25.47
C ALA A 8 -17.35 9.68 -26.83
N LEU A 9 -16.67 10.80 -27.11
CA LEU A 9 -16.71 11.45 -28.43
C LEU A 9 -16.09 10.56 -29.50
N LYS A 10 -14.99 9.87 -29.18
CA LYS A 10 -14.33 8.96 -30.12
C LYS A 10 -15.22 7.75 -30.44
N ILE A 11 -15.94 7.24 -29.45
CA ILE A 11 -16.92 6.16 -29.62
C ILE A 11 -18.04 6.59 -30.58
N ILE A 12 -18.56 7.81 -30.41
CA ILE A 12 -19.57 8.40 -31.31
C ILE A 12 -19.02 8.56 -32.73
N GLU A 13 -17.83 9.14 -32.88
CA GLU A 13 -17.16 9.32 -34.18
C GLU A 13 -17.01 7.98 -34.92
N LYS A 14 -16.68 6.92 -34.19
CA LYS A 14 -16.52 5.56 -34.73
C LYS A 14 -17.86 4.83 -34.97
N LYS A 15 -18.99 5.45 -34.66
CA LYS A 15 -20.35 4.91 -34.87
C LYS A 15 -20.55 3.53 -34.24
N ILE A 16 -19.98 3.34 -33.05
CA ILE A 16 -20.18 2.12 -32.25
C ILE A 16 -21.66 2.04 -31.86
N LYS A 17 -22.29 0.87 -32.04
CA LYS A 17 -23.73 0.68 -31.80
C LYS A 17 -24.09 0.34 -30.37
N ASN A 18 -23.25 -0.46 -29.71
CA ASN A 18 -23.47 -0.95 -28.36
C ASN A 18 -22.22 -0.70 -27.52
N VAL A 19 -22.41 -0.15 -26.32
CA VAL A 19 -21.35 0.08 -25.34
C VAL A 19 -21.76 -0.59 -24.03
N TYR A 20 -20.88 -1.43 -23.52
CA TYR A 20 -21.05 -2.14 -22.26
C TYR A 20 -20.03 -1.60 -21.26
N ILE A 21 -20.52 -1.06 -20.15
CA ILE A 21 -19.69 -0.41 -19.13
C ILE A 21 -19.72 -1.29 -17.88
N SER A 22 -18.55 -1.58 -17.31
CA SER A 22 -18.53 -2.38 -16.09
C SER A 22 -19.02 -1.58 -14.89
N GLN A 23 -18.31 -0.48 -14.61
CA GLN A 23 -18.60 0.42 -13.51
C GLN A 23 -18.70 1.87 -14.02
N LEU A 24 -19.61 2.65 -13.45
CA LEU A 24 -19.67 4.08 -13.69
C LEU A 24 -18.53 4.82 -12.97
N ASP A 25 -18.18 6.01 -13.48
CA ASP A 25 -17.13 6.83 -12.88
C ASP A 25 -17.55 7.23 -11.45
N PRO A 26 -16.75 6.89 -10.42
CA PRO A 26 -17.03 7.25 -9.03
C PRO A 26 -16.95 8.76 -8.78
N ASN A 27 -16.32 9.53 -9.67
CA ASN A 27 -16.14 10.97 -9.53
C ASN A 27 -17.49 11.68 -9.70
N PRO A 28 -18.01 12.36 -8.64
CA PRO A 28 -19.30 13.05 -8.71
C PRO A 28 -19.37 14.10 -9.82
N LEU A 29 -18.22 14.67 -10.23
CA LEU A 29 -18.14 15.71 -11.26
C LEU A 29 -18.34 15.20 -12.69
N VAL A 30 -18.16 13.88 -12.92
CA VAL A 30 -18.21 13.24 -14.24
C VAL A 30 -19.38 12.26 -14.34
N ASN A 31 -19.95 11.87 -13.20
CA ASN A 31 -20.95 10.82 -13.12
C ASN A 31 -22.09 11.04 -14.14
N HIS A 32 -22.42 9.98 -14.87
CA HIS A 32 -23.40 9.89 -15.96
C HIS A 32 -23.15 10.73 -17.24
N GLN A 33 -22.32 11.77 -17.23
CA GLN A 33 -22.13 12.65 -18.40
C GLN A 33 -21.69 11.89 -19.66
N GLY A 34 -20.79 10.91 -19.51
CA GLY A 34 -20.34 10.07 -20.63
C GLY A 34 -21.43 9.13 -21.16
N VAL A 35 -22.24 8.56 -20.26
CA VAL A 35 -23.37 7.68 -20.61
C VAL A 35 -24.45 8.45 -21.35
N ASP A 36 -24.79 9.64 -20.84
CA ASP A 36 -25.79 10.51 -21.43
C ASP A 36 -25.37 10.97 -22.83
N LEU A 37 -24.09 11.35 -23.00
CA LEU A 37 -23.53 11.73 -24.28
C LEU A 37 -23.62 10.60 -25.32
N LEU A 38 -23.34 9.36 -24.92
CA LEU A 38 -23.48 8.19 -25.80
C LEU A 38 -24.96 7.90 -26.14
N ARG A 39 -25.85 7.93 -25.14
CA ARG A 39 -27.29 7.68 -25.35
C ARG A 39 -27.93 8.74 -26.24
N ASN A 40 -27.57 10.02 -26.06
CA ASN A 40 -28.05 11.13 -26.89
C ASN A 40 -27.58 11.01 -28.35
N ALA A 41 -26.47 10.33 -28.61
CA ALA A 41 -26.01 9.99 -29.95
C ALA A 41 -26.67 8.73 -30.55
N GLY A 42 -27.68 8.15 -29.87
CA GLY A 42 -28.41 6.97 -30.32
C GLY A 42 -27.71 5.64 -30.08
N ILE A 43 -26.66 5.61 -29.23
CA ILE A 43 -25.90 4.40 -28.90
C ILE A 43 -26.59 3.67 -27.75
N ARG A 44 -26.75 2.33 -27.86
CA ARG A 44 -27.25 1.50 -26.75
C ARG A 44 -26.16 1.37 -25.69
N VAL A 45 -26.46 1.77 -24.46
CA VAL A 45 -25.53 1.71 -23.33
C VAL A 45 -26.12 0.90 -22.19
N GLU A 46 -25.43 -0.19 -21.83
CA GLU A 46 -25.69 -1.01 -20.65
C GLU A 46 -24.52 -0.89 -19.68
N TYR A 47 -24.80 -0.84 -18.38
CA TYR A 47 -23.77 -0.75 -17.34
C TYR A 47 -24.04 -1.72 -16.18
N GLY A 48 -23.01 -2.02 -15.39
CA GLY A 48 -23.08 -2.95 -14.26
C GLY A 48 -22.56 -4.36 -14.57
N ILE A 49 -21.94 -4.57 -15.74
CA ILE A 49 -21.44 -5.89 -16.16
C ILE A 49 -20.10 -6.15 -15.48
N LEU A 50 -20.01 -7.22 -14.67
CA LEU A 50 -18.80 -7.54 -13.88
C LEU A 50 -18.35 -6.39 -12.96
N GLU A 51 -19.32 -5.64 -12.42
CA GLU A 51 -19.04 -4.44 -11.63
C GLU A 51 -18.17 -4.76 -10.40
N SER A 52 -18.42 -5.89 -9.73
CA SER A 52 -17.63 -6.33 -8.57
C SER A 52 -16.17 -6.59 -8.92
N GLU A 53 -15.90 -7.23 -10.05
CA GLU A 53 -14.56 -7.51 -10.55
C GLU A 53 -13.84 -6.21 -10.95
N SER A 54 -14.55 -5.29 -11.62
CA SER A 54 -14.01 -3.97 -11.96
C SER A 54 -13.71 -3.13 -10.71
N LYS A 55 -14.57 -3.19 -9.69
CA LYS A 55 -14.32 -2.54 -8.39
C LYS A 55 -13.06 -3.09 -7.73
N LYS A 56 -12.91 -4.42 -7.70
CA LYS A 56 -11.69 -5.05 -7.16
C LYS A 56 -10.45 -4.64 -7.96
N GLN A 57 -10.53 -4.60 -9.29
CA GLN A 57 -9.41 -4.18 -10.14
C GLN A 57 -8.99 -2.72 -9.88
N ASN A 58 -9.95 -1.85 -9.59
CA ASN A 58 -9.71 -0.41 -9.40
C ASN A 58 -9.75 0.02 -7.92
N GLU A 59 -9.61 -0.91 -6.97
CA GLU A 59 -9.87 -0.65 -5.55
C GLU A 59 -9.06 0.51 -4.97
N ILE A 60 -7.78 0.61 -5.35
CA ILE A 60 -6.88 1.70 -4.96
C ILE A 60 -7.42 3.04 -5.46
N PHE A 61 -7.71 3.12 -6.76
CA PHE A 61 -8.21 4.35 -7.39
C PHE A 61 -9.54 4.78 -6.77
N LEU A 62 -10.45 3.82 -6.56
CA LEU A 62 -11.77 4.09 -5.98
C LEU A 62 -11.67 4.61 -4.56
N SER A 63 -10.88 3.93 -3.72
CA SER A 63 -10.61 4.36 -2.34
C SER A 63 -10.03 5.78 -2.31
N TYR A 64 -9.02 6.05 -3.14
CA TYR A 64 -8.38 7.35 -3.17
C TYR A 64 -9.27 8.47 -3.71
N ILE A 65 -10.02 8.24 -4.80
CA ILE A 65 -10.80 9.33 -5.41
C ILE A 65 -11.94 9.79 -4.51
N GLN A 66 -12.51 8.89 -3.70
CA GLN A 66 -13.59 9.14 -2.75
C GLN A 66 -13.05 9.73 -1.43
N GLY A 67 -12.05 9.09 -0.81
CA GLY A 67 -11.57 9.50 0.51
C GLY A 67 -10.42 10.50 0.51
N LYS A 68 -9.75 10.73 -0.64
CA LYS A 68 -8.51 11.52 -0.78
C LYS A 68 -7.38 11.07 0.16
N ARG A 69 -7.43 9.81 0.57
CA ARG A 69 -6.44 9.15 1.44
C ARG A 69 -5.95 7.88 0.74
N PRO A 70 -4.68 7.48 0.95
CA PRO A 70 -4.14 6.29 0.31
C PRO A 70 -4.86 5.01 0.71
N PHE A 71 -5.04 4.09 -0.24
CA PHE A 71 -5.36 2.71 0.06
C PHE A 71 -4.15 2.01 0.67
N VAL A 72 -4.27 1.57 1.92
CA VAL A 72 -3.17 0.97 2.68
C VAL A 72 -3.29 -0.55 2.71
N ALA A 73 -2.24 -1.24 2.28
CA ALA A 73 -2.10 -2.66 2.48
C ALA A 73 -0.89 -3.00 3.35
N MET A 74 -1.05 -4.00 4.20
CA MET A 74 0.06 -4.62 4.93
C MET A 74 0.50 -5.89 4.24
N LYS A 75 1.80 -6.12 4.21
CA LYS A 75 2.41 -7.34 3.69
C LYS A 75 3.45 -7.86 4.67
N TYR A 76 3.40 -9.15 4.95
CA TYR A 76 4.46 -9.84 5.69
C TYR A 76 4.69 -11.25 5.17
N ALA A 77 5.90 -11.76 5.38
CA ALA A 77 6.23 -13.17 5.16
C ALA A 77 6.60 -13.79 6.51
N MET A 78 5.97 -14.91 6.83
CA MET A 78 6.16 -15.63 8.08
C MET A 78 6.27 -17.13 7.83
N THR A 79 6.79 -17.82 8.83
CA THR A 79 6.74 -19.27 8.97
C THR A 79 5.35 -19.75 9.39
N ILE A 80 5.07 -21.06 9.32
CA ILE A 80 3.73 -21.60 9.65
C ILE A 80 3.37 -21.40 11.14
N ASP A 81 4.38 -21.26 12.00
CA ASP A 81 4.24 -20.90 13.41
C ASP A 81 4.30 -19.38 13.67
N GLY A 82 4.20 -18.55 12.62
CA GLY A 82 3.95 -17.12 12.72
C GLY A 82 5.17 -16.23 12.94
N LYS A 83 6.39 -16.75 12.70
CA LYS A 83 7.64 -16.00 12.93
C LYS A 83 8.17 -15.36 11.65
N ILE A 84 8.65 -14.11 11.77
CA ILE A 84 9.23 -13.30 10.68
C ILE A 84 10.76 -13.18 10.76
N ALA A 85 11.36 -13.70 11.83
CA ALA A 85 12.81 -13.81 12.00
C ALA A 85 13.10 -14.80 13.13
N THR A 86 14.33 -15.33 13.18
CA THR A 86 14.84 -16.04 14.36
C THR A 86 14.96 -15.11 15.57
N TYR A 87 15.22 -15.66 16.75
CA TYR A 87 15.45 -14.87 17.97
C TYR A 87 16.72 -13.99 17.87
N GLN A 88 17.64 -14.31 16.96
CA GLN A 88 18.82 -13.48 16.67
C GLN A 88 18.58 -12.47 15.54
N GLY A 89 17.36 -12.42 14.98
CA GLY A 89 17.00 -11.47 13.94
C GLY A 89 17.27 -11.93 12.51
N ASP A 90 17.79 -13.14 12.29
CA ASP A 90 17.96 -13.68 10.93
C ASP A 90 16.58 -13.93 10.30
N SER A 91 16.31 -13.20 9.23
CA SER A 91 15.05 -13.16 8.49
C SER A 91 15.22 -13.50 7.02
N LYS A 92 16.46 -13.80 6.57
CA LYS A 92 16.75 -13.95 5.15
C LYS A 92 16.06 -15.19 4.60
N TRP A 93 15.24 -14.95 3.56
CA TRP A 93 14.59 -15.98 2.76
C TRP A 93 13.63 -16.90 3.53
N ILE A 94 12.75 -16.32 4.35
CA ILE A 94 11.59 -17.06 4.88
C ILE A 94 10.73 -17.58 3.74
N SER A 95 10.23 -16.69 2.88
CA SER A 95 9.46 -17.04 1.70
C SER A 95 10.35 -17.40 0.51
N ASN A 96 9.81 -18.20 -0.41
CA ASN A 96 10.50 -18.68 -1.59
C ASN A 96 10.58 -17.63 -2.72
N GLU A 97 11.18 -18.00 -3.85
CA GLU A 97 11.37 -17.07 -4.97
C GLU A 97 10.07 -16.61 -5.61
N LYS A 98 9.08 -17.50 -5.75
CA LYS A 98 7.78 -17.18 -6.35
C LYS A 98 7.01 -16.16 -5.51
N SER A 99 7.03 -16.32 -4.19
CA SER A 99 6.51 -15.34 -3.25
C SER A 99 7.20 -13.98 -3.38
N ARG A 100 8.54 -13.96 -3.44
CA ARG A 100 9.29 -12.69 -3.59
C ARG A 100 9.05 -12.01 -4.93
N ARG A 101 8.86 -12.78 -6.01
CA ARG A 101 8.46 -12.25 -7.31
C ARG A 101 7.09 -11.58 -7.24
N PHE A 102 6.13 -12.20 -6.56
CA PHE A 102 4.82 -11.60 -6.32
C PHE A 102 4.93 -10.28 -5.53
N VAL A 103 5.84 -10.19 -4.56
CA VAL A 103 6.09 -8.92 -3.84
C VAL A 103 6.56 -7.82 -4.78
N HIS A 104 7.38 -8.12 -5.80
CA HIS A 104 7.75 -7.13 -6.80
C HIS A 104 6.56 -6.71 -7.68
N GLU A 105 5.59 -7.58 -7.93
CA GLU A 105 4.31 -7.19 -8.56
C GLU A 105 3.53 -6.22 -7.66
N LEU A 106 3.48 -6.46 -6.35
CA LEU A 106 2.85 -5.53 -5.40
C LEU A 106 3.55 -4.17 -5.39
N ARG A 107 4.89 -4.14 -5.34
CA ARG A 107 5.66 -2.88 -5.41
C ARG A 107 5.44 -2.10 -6.70
N HIS A 108 5.17 -2.81 -7.80
CA HIS A 108 4.80 -2.17 -9.06
C HIS A 108 3.41 -1.51 -8.99
N GLN A 109 2.43 -2.20 -8.40
CA GLN A 109 1.04 -1.78 -8.32
C GLN A 109 0.84 -0.61 -7.35
N TYR A 110 1.47 -0.66 -6.19
CA TYR A 110 1.37 0.38 -5.18
C TYR A 110 2.22 1.61 -5.55
N MET A 111 1.73 2.79 -5.22
CA MET A 111 2.44 4.05 -5.50
C MET A 111 3.54 4.32 -4.49
N SER A 112 3.39 3.86 -3.25
CA SER A 112 4.41 3.98 -2.22
C SER A 112 4.60 2.69 -1.43
N ILE A 113 5.80 2.54 -0.88
CA ILE A 113 6.20 1.46 0.03
C ILE A 113 6.63 2.11 1.35
N MET A 114 6.13 1.58 2.46
CA MET A 114 6.40 2.11 3.80
C MET A 114 7.12 1.08 4.67
N VAL A 115 8.17 1.53 5.37
CA VAL A 115 8.90 0.75 6.36
C VAL A 115 9.24 1.60 7.58
N GLY A 116 9.40 0.95 8.74
CA GLY A 116 10.04 1.60 9.89
C GLY A 116 11.56 1.68 9.71
N VAL A 117 12.19 2.69 10.32
CA VAL A 117 13.64 2.90 10.26
C VAL A 117 14.47 1.68 10.66
N GLN A 118 13.98 0.84 11.59
CA GLN A 118 14.72 -0.35 12.02
C GLN A 118 14.95 -1.34 10.86
N THR A 119 13.98 -1.46 9.94
CA THR A 119 14.15 -2.27 8.72
C THR A 119 15.28 -1.70 7.85
N VAL A 120 15.42 -0.38 7.79
CA VAL A 120 16.51 0.25 7.02
C VAL A 120 17.86 -0.01 7.66
N ILE A 121 17.93 0.09 8.99
CA ILE A 121 19.16 -0.16 9.76
C ILE A 121 19.59 -1.63 9.67
N ASP A 122 18.64 -2.56 9.80
CA ASP A 122 18.93 -3.99 9.86
C ASP A 122 19.27 -4.57 8.47
N ASP A 123 18.55 -4.13 7.42
CA ASP A 123 18.58 -4.79 6.11
C ASP A 123 19.18 -3.96 4.95
N ASP A 124 19.39 -2.64 5.13
CA ASP A 124 19.70 -1.66 4.08
C ASP A 124 18.95 -1.94 2.75
N PRO A 125 17.60 -2.01 2.77
CA PRO A 125 16.83 -2.53 1.66
C PRO A 125 16.74 -1.51 0.52
N HIS A 126 16.68 -2.02 -0.70
CA HIS A 126 16.50 -1.16 -1.87
C HIS A 126 15.08 -0.57 -1.99
N LEU A 127 14.09 -1.37 -1.58
CA LEU A 127 12.65 -1.08 -1.68
C LEU A 127 12.21 -0.70 -3.11
N ASP A 128 12.81 -1.36 -4.10
CA ASP A 128 12.56 -1.19 -5.52
C ASP A 128 11.71 -2.33 -6.10
N THR A 129 11.24 -2.11 -7.32
CA THR A 129 10.56 -3.11 -8.12
C THR A 129 11.57 -3.80 -9.03
N ARG A 130 11.57 -5.14 -9.05
CA ARG A 130 12.46 -5.95 -9.90
C ARG A 130 11.61 -6.92 -10.70
N ARG A 131 11.32 -6.56 -11.95
CA ARG A 131 10.49 -7.32 -12.88
C ARG A 131 11.19 -7.39 -14.24
N ASN A 132 10.83 -8.40 -15.04
CA ASN A 132 11.32 -8.54 -16.41
C ASN A 132 10.62 -7.59 -17.40
N GLU A 133 9.55 -6.92 -16.96
CA GLU A 133 8.77 -5.96 -17.73
C GLU A 133 9.06 -4.53 -17.26
N PRO A 134 8.75 -3.49 -18.08
CA PRO A 134 8.81 -2.11 -17.64
C PRO A 134 8.06 -1.92 -16.32
N SER A 135 8.78 -1.48 -15.29
CA SER A 135 8.26 -1.38 -13.94
C SER A 135 8.40 0.03 -13.39
N ARG A 136 7.39 0.44 -12.63
CA ARG A 136 7.44 1.62 -11.77
C ARG A 136 8.02 1.24 -10.41
N ASN A 137 8.94 2.05 -9.91
CA ASN A 137 9.38 1.99 -8.52
C ASN A 137 8.42 2.77 -7.63
N PRO A 138 8.03 2.23 -6.46
CA PRO A 138 7.23 2.96 -5.50
C PRO A 138 8.05 4.09 -4.85
N ILE A 139 7.36 5.14 -4.41
CA ILE A 139 7.92 6.14 -3.51
C ILE A 139 8.26 5.45 -2.19
N ARG A 140 9.47 5.65 -1.67
CA ARG A 140 9.89 5.07 -0.40
C ARG A 140 9.50 5.99 0.74
N VAL A 141 8.73 5.50 1.71
CA VAL A 141 8.32 6.25 2.90
C VAL A 141 8.92 5.57 4.14
N ILE A 142 9.78 6.28 4.86
CA ILE A 142 10.51 5.74 6.01
C ILE A 142 9.99 6.43 7.27
N ILE A 143 9.43 5.65 8.19
CA ILE A 143 8.97 6.16 9.49
C ILE A 143 10.15 6.17 10.45
N ASP A 144 10.63 7.38 10.77
CA ASP A 144 11.84 7.59 11.55
C ASP A 144 11.73 8.84 12.45
N PRO A 145 11.03 8.74 13.60
CA PRO A 145 10.81 9.89 14.47
C PRO A 145 12.09 10.61 14.88
N ASN A 146 13.23 9.91 14.99
CA ASN A 146 14.47 10.45 15.55
C ASN A 146 15.57 10.68 14.50
N LEU A 147 15.25 10.53 13.20
CA LEU A 147 16.20 10.62 12.09
C LEU A 147 17.45 9.74 12.32
N ARG A 148 17.22 8.45 12.58
CA ARG A 148 18.25 7.41 12.76
C ARG A 148 18.66 6.70 11.47
N THR A 149 17.93 6.93 10.38
CA THR A 149 18.21 6.37 9.05
C THR A 149 19.64 6.70 8.67
N PRO A 150 20.54 5.73 8.45
CA PRO A 150 21.94 6.04 8.14
C PRO A 150 22.04 6.88 6.86
N ILE A 151 22.87 7.92 6.87
CA ILE A 151 23.04 8.83 5.72
C ILE A 151 23.61 8.12 4.49
N ASP A 152 24.33 7.03 4.72
CA ASP A 152 24.93 6.15 3.73
C ASP A 152 24.04 4.95 3.35
N ALA A 153 22.83 4.85 3.91
CA ALA A 153 21.85 3.84 3.52
C ALA A 153 21.51 3.96 2.02
N TYR A 154 21.26 2.83 1.37
CA TYR A 154 20.90 2.78 -0.05
C TYR A 154 19.73 3.72 -0.37
N VAL A 155 18.70 3.72 0.48
CA VAL A 155 17.51 4.56 0.32
C VAL A 155 17.80 6.06 0.34
N VAL A 156 18.83 6.50 1.06
CA VAL A 156 19.26 7.90 1.07
C VAL A 156 20.12 8.20 -0.15
N LYS A 157 21.12 7.35 -0.44
CA LYS A 157 22.06 7.54 -1.56
C LYS A 157 21.36 7.61 -2.92
N THR A 158 20.24 6.91 -3.09
CA THR A 158 19.52 6.86 -4.37
C THR A 158 18.24 7.72 -4.41
N ALA A 159 18.01 8.59 -3.42
CA ALA A 159 16.78 9.39 -3.31
C ALA A 159 16.49 10.27 -4.54
N ASN A 160 17.52 10.78 -5.21
CA ASN A 160 17.42 11.52 -6.48
C ASN A 160 16.90 10.69 -7.67
N THR A 161 16.98 9.35 -7.60
CA THR A 161 16.54 8.44 -8.68
C THR A 161 15.25 7.72 -8.35
N GLN A 162 15.02 7.43 -7.06
CA GLN A 162 13.79 6.87 -6.54
C GLN A 162 13.36 7.73 -5.35
N LYS A 163 12.27 8.49 -5.54
CA LYS A 163 11.76 9.44 -4.55
C LYS A 163 11.65 8.79 -3.18
N THR A 164 12.25 9.45 -2.19
CA THR A 164 12.32 8.96 -0.81
C THR A 164 11.86 10.04 0.13
N ILE A 165 10.91 9.70 0.99
CA ILE A 165 10.34 10.55 2.02
C ILE A 165 10.73 9.95 3.37
N ILE A 166 11.37 10.72 4.23
CA ILE A 166 11.56 10.36 5.64
C ILE A 166 10.55 11.15 6.47
N VAL A 167 9.78 10.45 7.29
CA VAL A 167 8.82 11.04 8.22
C VAL A 167 9.47 11.11 9.59
N THR A 168 9.75 12.33 10.06
CA THR A 168 10.40 12.58 11.35
C THR A 168 9.45 13.24 12.34
N SER A 169 9.86 13.29 13.60
CA SER A 169 9.22 14.15 14.58
C SER A 169 9.49 15.64 14.30
N LEU A 170 8.70 16.52 14.92
CA LEU A 170 8.88 17.98 14.83
C LEU A 170 10.18 18.47 15.48
N ASP A 171 10.63 17.79 16.54
CA ASP A 171 11.78 18.15 17.37
C ASP A 171 13.14 17.79 16.74
N VAL A 172 13.16 17.09 15.61
CA VAL A 172 14.41 16.89 14.87
C VAL A 172 14.97 18.23 14.39
N ASP A 173 16.17 18.54 14.90
CA ASP A 173 16.96 19.72 14.55
C ASP A 173 17.08 19.88 13.03
N GLN A 174 16.84 21.11 12.57
CA GLN A 174 16.92 21.46 11.17
C GLN A 174 18.31 21.18 10.58
N ASN A 175 19.38 21.42 11.33
CA ASN A 175 20.75 21.20 10.84
C ASN A 175 21.00 19.71 10.52
N ARG A 176 20.35 18.79 11.25
CA ARG A 176 20.47 17.35 11.00
C ARG A 176 19.77 16.94 9.70
N LEU A 177 18.77 17.70 9.25
CA LEU A 177 17.99 17.40 8.05
C LEU A 177 18.71 17.83 6.76
N GLU A 178 19.56 18.86 6.83
CA GLU A 178 20.26 19.43 5.67
C GLU A 178 20.99 18.36 4.86
N ALA A 179 21.74 17.48 5.53
CA ALA A 179 22.47 16.39 4.88
C ALA A 179 21.56 15.43 4.08
N TYR A 180 20.29 15.24 4.49
CA TYR A 180 19.33 14.39 3.78
C TYR A 180 18.69 15.15 2.61
N LEU A 181 18.35 16.42 2.82
CA LEU A 181 17.78 17.29 1.78
C LEU A 181 18.76 17.44 0.61
N GLU A 182 20.06 17.60 0.88
CA GLU A 182 21.13 17.65 -0.14
C GLU A 182 21.23 16.35 -0.96
N LYS A 183 20.82 15.20 -0.40
CA LYS A 183 20.76 13.92 -1.11
C LYS A 183 19.46 13.73 -1.90
N GLY A 184 18.55 14.70 -1.87
CA GLY A 184 17.24 14.65 -2.53
C GLY A 184 16.18 13.88 -1.74
N VAL A 185 16.40 13.65 -0.45
CA VAL A 185 15.37 13.09 0.44
C VAL A 185 14.36 14.19 0.76
N GLU A 186 13.08 13.88 0.64
CA GLU A 186 12.00 14.75 1.12
C GLU A 186 11.71 14.46 2.60
N ILE A 187 11.40 15.49 3.37
CA ILE A 187 11.11 15.37 4.80
C ILE A 187 9.66 15.77 5.08
N ILE A 188 8.93 14.91 5.78
CA ILE A 188 7.65 15.25 6.40
C ILE A 188 7.86 15.27 7.91
N LYS A 189 7.64 16.41 8.55
CA LYS A 189 7.64 16.49 10.02
C LYS A 189 6.23 16.27 10.56
N LYS A 190 6.08 15.42 11.58
CA LYS A 190 4.81 15.14 12.27
C LYS A 190 4.99 15.22 13.77
N GLU A 191 3.93 15.54 14.49
CA GLU A 191 3.88 15.32 15.93
C GLU A 191 4.11 13.84 16.24
N ALA A 192 4.97 13.58 17.22
CA ALA A 192 5.25 12.24 17.71
C ALA A 192 5.05 12.24 19.23
N ASN A 193 4.00 11.57 19.71
CA ASN A 193 3.77 11.41 21.14
C ASN A 193 3.04 10.08 21.43
N PRO A 194 3.74 9.02 21.87
CA PRO A 194 5.19 8.76 21.78
C PRO A 194 5.64 8.28 20.38
N PHE A 195 4.71 8.17 19.41
CA PHE A 195 4.97 7.71 18.04
C PHE A 195 4.31 8.66 17.04
N ILE A 196 4.75 8.62 15.78
CA ILE A 196 4.08 9.34 14.69
C ILE A 196 2.68 8.77 14.49
N ASN A 197 1.66 9.63 14.47
CA ASN A 197 0.30 9.24 14.13
C ASN A 197 0.22 8.97 12.61
N LEU A 198 0.13 7.68 12.25
CA LEU A 198 0.06 7.23 10.85
C LEU A 198 -1.28 7.59 10.20
N ASP A 199 -2.35 7.73 10.97
CA ASP A 199 -3.64 8.16 10.44
C ASP A 199 -3.56 9.58 9.86
N HIS A 200 -3.03 10.54 10.63
CA HIS A 200 -2.81 11.89 10.13
C HIS A 200 -1.73 11.96 9.04
N LEU A 201 -0.84 10.97 8.95
CA LEU A 201 0.12 10.88 7.85
C LEU A 201 -0.58 10.51 6.54
N MET A 202 -1.64 9.70 6.57
CA MET A 202 -2.40 9.33 5.37
C MET A 202 -3.01 10.56 4.68
N ASP A 203 -3.45 11.57 5.44
CA ASP A 203 -3.93 12.84 4.87
C ASP A 203 -2.83 13.58 4.09
N ASP A 204 -1.62 13.63 4.65
CA ASP A 204 -0.50 14.33 4.03
C ASP A 204 -0.03 13.61 2.77
N LEU A 205 0.06 12.28 2.81
CA LEU A 205 0.37 11.47 1.63
C LEU A 205 -0.71 11.62 0.56
N GLY A 206 -1.99 11.65 0.95
CA GLY A 206 -3.10 11.88 0.03
C GLY A 206 -3.01 13.25 -0.67
N LYS A 207 -2.68 14.32 0.06
CA LYS A 207 -2.46 15.67 -0.52
C LYS A 207 -1.29 15.71 -1.50
N LEU A 208 -0.27 14.86 -1.30
CA LEU A 208 0.85 14.70 -2.23
C LEU A 208 0.48 13.88 -3.48
N GLY A 209 -0.77 13.41 -3.60
CA GLY A 209 -1.23 12.59 -4.70
C GLY A 209 -0.83 11.12 -4.59
N ILE A 210 -0.43 10.66 -3.41
CA ILE A 210 -0.08 9.26 -3.16
C ILE A 210 -1.37 8.48 -2.91
N ASP A 211 -1.77 7.66 -3.87
CA ASP A 211 -3.05 6.93 -3.84
C ASP A 211 -3.01 5.61 -3.05
N SER A 212 -1.81 5.10 -2.74
CA SER A 212 -1.65 3.79 -2.12
C SER A 212 -0.33 3.63 -1.37
N VAL A 213 -0.39 2.85 -0.28
CA VAL A 213 0.75 2.53 0.60
C VAL A 213 0.82 1.02 0.82
N LEU A 214 1.96 0.42 0.48
CA LEU A 214 2.29 -0.96 0.86
C LEU A 214 3.24 -0.94 2.07
N ILE A 215 2.76 -1.35 3.24
CA ILE A 215 3.59 -1.51 4.44
C ILE A 215 4.25 -2.89 4.39
N GLU A 216 5.58 -2.95 4.26
CA GLU A 216 6.32 -4.22 4.18
C GLU A 216 7.19 -4.51 5.41
N GLY A 217 7.57 -3.49 6.18
CA GLY A 217 8.71 -3.58 7.09
C GLY A 217 8.44 -3.06 8.49
N GLY A 218 8.60 -3.96 9.47
CA GLY A 218 8.56 -3.69 10.91
C GLY A 218 7.29 -4.21 11.56
N SER A 219 7.42 -5.25 12.39
CA SER A 219 6.29 -5.81 13.15
C SER A 219 5.60 -4.77 14.05
N TYR A 220 6.38 -3.82 14.57
CA TYR A 220 5.86 -2.68 15.33
C TYR A 220 5.07 -1.70 14.46
N LEU A 221 5.53 -1.43 13.24
CA LEU A 221 4.83 -0.56 12.30
C LEU A 221 3.49 -1.19 11.87
N HIS A 222 3.48 -2.51 11.63
CA HIS A 222 2.26 -3.27 11.41
C HIS A 222 1.27 -3.15 12.57
N GLY A 223 1.72 -3.35 13.81
CA GLY A 223 0.86 -3.17 14.98
C GLY A 223 0.28 -1.76 15.07
N LYS A 224 1.09 -0.73 14.86
CA LYS A 224 0.60 0.66 14.89
C LYS A 224 -0.38 0.99 13.76
N ALA A 225 -0.17 0.46 12.57
CA ALA A 225 -1.09 0.63 11.46
C ALA A 225 -2.46 -0.02 11.75
N LEU A 226 -2.46 -1.19 12.41
CA LEU A 226 -3.69 -1.84 12.86
C LEU A 226 -4.34 -1.08 14.03
N ASP A 227 -3.57 -0.67 15.04
CA ASP A 227 -4.05 0.10 16.20
C ASP A 227 -4.76 1.40 15.74
N MET A 228 -4.29 2.01 14.66
CA MET A 228 -4.82 3.26 14.09
C MET A 228 -5.89 3.04 13.02
N ASN A 229 -6.33 1.80 12.77
CA ASN A 229 -7.37 1.45 11.80
C ASN A 229 -7.13 1.97 10.37
N ILE A 230 -5.87 2.12 9.94
CA ILE A 230 -5.56 2.65 8.60
C ILE A 230 -5.46 1.56 7.52
N VAL A 231 -5.41 0.30 7.92
CA VAL A 231 -5.12 -0.84 7.04
C VAL A 231 -6.40 -1.34 6.38
N HIS A 232 -6.39 -1.43 5.05
CA HIS A 232 -7.53 -1.89 4.27
C HIS A 232 -7.41 -3.36 3.91
N LYS A 233 -6.20 -3.80 3.54
CA LYS A 233 -5.92 -5.13 2.99
C LYS A 233 -4.67 -5.74 3.61
N VAL A 234 -4.65 -7.06 3.71
CA VAL A 234 -3.50 -7.84 4.22
C VAL A 234 -3.07 -8.84 3.15
N TYR A 235 -1.76 -8.94 2.92
CA TYR A 235 -1.09 -10.00 2.16
C TYR A 235 -0.15 -10.78 3.09
N ALA A 236 -0.57 -11.95 3.54
CA ALA A 236 0.20 -12.82 4.42
C ALA A 236 0.82 -13.98 3.64
N PHE A 237 2.14 -13.99 3.50
CA PHE A 237 2.88 -15.10 2.93
C PHE A 237 3.30 -16.06 4.04
N ILE A 238 2.95 -17.34 3.92
CA ILE A 238 3.21 -18.39 4.90
C ILE A 238 4.11 -19.44 4.26
N ALA A 239 5.34 -19.52 4.75
CA ALA A 239 6.32 -20.51 4.32
C ALA A 239 6.16 -21.82 5.12
N PRO A 240 6.40 -23.00 4.51
CA PRO A 240 6.35 -24.30 5.18
C PRO A 240 7.61 -24.55 6.02
N LYS A 241 7.89 -23.64 6.95
CA LYS A 241 9.04 -23.63 7.87
C LYS A 241 8.54 -23.41 9.30
N ILE A 242 9.29 -23.86 10.29
CA ILE A 242 9.05 -23.63 11.72
C ILE A 242 10.31 -23.02 12.33
N ILE A 243 10.18 -21.91 13.06
CA ILE A 243 11.31 -21.27 13.78
C ILE A 243 11.23 -21.53 15.29
N GLY A 244 10.03 -21.48 15.86
CA GLY A 244 9.81 -21.55 17.30
C GLY A 244 10.31 -20.30 18.03
N SER A 245 10.73 -20.49 19.29
CA SER A 245 11.19 -19.45 20.22
C SER A 245 10.12 -18.45 20.68
N LYS A 246 10.13 -18.21 21.99
CA LYS A 246 9.35 -17.14 22.64
C LYS A 246 9.82 -15.76 22.16
N ASP A 247 11.12 -15.61 21.92
CA ASP A 247 11.76 -14.33 21.61
C ASP A 247 11.92 -14.08 20.11
N ALA A 248 11.48 -15.03 19.26
CA ALA A 248 11.40 -14.82 17.82
C ALA A 248 10.29 -13.83 17.45
N LYS A 249 10.62 -12.92 16.53
CA LYS A 249 9.73 -11.83 16.07
C LYS A 249 8.50 -12.40 15.34
N THR A 250 7.32 -11.86 15.64
CA THR A 250 6.06 -12.14 14.93
C THR A 250 5.72 -11.02 13.94
N ALA A 251 4.77 -11.28 13.03
CA ALA A 251 4.40 -10.34 11.97
C ALA A 251 3.76 -9.03 12.48
N VAL A 252 3.02 -9.11 13.59
CA VAL A 252 2.35 -7.98 14.24
C VAL A 252 2.82 -7.93 15.69
N HIS A 253 3.35 -6.78 16.10
CA HIS A 253 3.84 -6.52 17.44
C HIS A 253 3.19 -5.24 17.98
N GLY A 254 2.86 -5.20 19.27
CA GLY A 254 2.17 -4.06 19.87
C GLY A 254 1.49 -4.47 21.17
N ASN A 255 0.48 -3.68 21.58
CA ASN A 255 -0.28 -3.95 22.80
C ASN A 255 -1.16 -5.21 22.67
N GLY A 256 -1.57 -5.54 21.44
CA GLY A 256 -2.49 -6.64 21.17
C GLY A 256 -3.91 -6.35 21.66
N ILE A 257 -4.73 -7.40 21.69
CA ILE A 257 -6.13 -7.36 22.11
C ILE A 257 -6.30 -8.15 23.41
N LEU A 258 -7.26 -7.75 24.25
CA LEU A 258 -7.55 -8.44 25.51
C LEU A 258 -8.38 -9.71 25.32
N LYS A 259 -9.31 -9.72 24.37
CA LYS A 259 -10.24 -10.81 24.13
C LYS A 259 -10.25 -11.21 22.67
N MET A 260 -10.45 -12.50 22.40
CA MET A 260 -10.57 -13.00 21.03
C MET A 260 -11.80 -12.47 20.27
N SER A 261 -12.84 -12.05 20.98
CA SER A 261 -13.98 -11.36 20.37
C SER A 261 -13.61 -10.08 19.66
N ASP A 262 -12.50 -9.45 20.06
CA ASP A 262 -12.05 -8.15 19.57
C ASP A 262 -11.00 -8.31 18.46
N ALA A 263 -10.77 -9.56 18.01
CA ALA A 263 -9.79 -9.83 16.98
C ALA A 263 -10.23 -9.34 15.61
N ILE A 264 -9.28 -8.78 14.88
CA ILE A 264 -9.50 -8.38 13.48
C ILE A 264 -9.73 -9.64 12.66
N GLN A 265 -10.96 -9.80 12.18
CA GLN A 265 -11.33 -10.89 11.29
C GLN A 265 -11.24 -10.41 9.84
N LEU A 266 -10.34 -11.00 9.06
CA LEU A 266 -10.25 -10.71 7.64
C LEU A 266 -11.53 -11.15 6.91
N LYS A 267 -11.98 -10.31 5.99
CA LYS A 267 -13.14 -10.51 5.11
C LYS A 267 -12.68 -10.80 3.69
N ASN A 268 -13.53 -11.46 2.90
CA ASN A 268 -13.27 -11.81 1.50
C ASN A 268 -11.91 -12.50 1.29
N VAL A 269 -11.59 -13.44 2.17
CA VAL A 269 -10.29 -14.09 2.20
C VAL A 269 -10.13 -15.03 1.01
N THR A 270 -9.04 -14.87 0.26
CA THR A 270 -8.61 -15.82 -0.77
C THR A 270 -7.22 -16.35 -0.45
N HIS A 271 -6.88 -17.49 -1.05
CA HIS A 271 -5.56 -18.11 -0.86
C HIS A 271 -4.99 -18.59 -2.19
N HIS A 272 -3.66 -18.53 -2.30
CA HIS A 272 -2.91 -18.95 -3.48
C HIS A 272 -1.71 -19.78 -3.05
N ILE A 273 -1.48 -20.91 -3.72
CA ILE A 273 -0.26 -21.70 -3.51
C ILE A 273 0.83 -21.15 -4.43
N LEU A 274 1.92 -20.69 -3.83
CA LEU A 274 3.08 -20.14 -4.50
C LEU A 274 4.26 -21.07 -4.26
N ASP A 275 4.35 -22.20 -4.97
CA ASP A 275 5.50 -23.12 -4.90
C ASP A 275 5.84 -23.58 -3.46
N GLY A 276 4.82 -24.09 -2.75
CA GLY A 276 4.93 -24.54 -1.37
C GLY A 276 4.63 -23.48 -0.31
N ASP A 277 4.85 -22.19 -0.60
CA ASP A 277 4.32 -21.10 0.23
C ASP A 277 2.82 -20.93 -0.01
N ILE A 278 2.10 -20.39 0.98
CA ILE A 278 0.70 -19.97 0.86
C ILE A 278 0.64 -18.45 0.97
N LEU A 279 0.05 -17.78 -0.02
CA LEU A 279 -0.39 -16.40 0.10
C LEU A 279 -1.85 -16.38 0.54
N ILE A 280 -2.15 -15.72 1.65
CA ILE A 280 -3.50 -15.37 2.07
C ILE A 280 -3.69 -13.87 1.85
N GLU A 281 -4.72 -13.47 1.10
CA GLU A 281 -5.13 -12.08 0.98
C GLU A 281 -6.55 -11.88 1.52
N GLY A 282 -6.80 -10.72 2.13
CA GLY A 282 -8.12 -10.39 2.68
C GLY A 282 -8.18 -8.94 3.14
N TYR A 283 -9.39 -8.50 3.50
CA TYR A 283 -9.70 -7.11 3.86
C TYR A 283 -10.04 -6.98 5.35
N ILE A 284 -9.74 -5.86 5.97
CA ILE A 284 -10.07 -5.63 7.39
C ILE A 284 -11.54 -5.20 7.59
N LYS A 285 -12.08 -4.41 6.67
CA LYS A 285 -13.50 -4.01 6.63
C LYS A 285 -14.18 -4.57 5.39
N GLU A 286 -15.52 -4.66 5.40
CA GLU A 286 -16.25 -5.01 4.18
C GLU A 286 -16.04 -3.92 3.12
N GLN A 287 -15.82 -4.32 1.86
CA GLN A 287 -15.64 -3.38 0.75
C GLN A 287 -16.81 -2.37 0.69
N GLN A 288 -18.02 -2.74 1.10
CA GLN A 288 -19.19 -1.85 1.10
C GLN A 288 -19.19 -0.79 2.21
N GLU A 289 -18.62 -1.07 3.38
CA GLU A 289 -18.49 -0.08 4.48
C GLU A 289 -17.39 0.94 4.16
N ALA A 290 -16.29 0.49 3.54
CA ALA A 290 -15.22 1.38 3.09
C ALA A 290 -15.66 2.40 2.03
N TYR A 291 -16.76 2.13 1.32
CA TYR A 291 -17.35 3.02 0.31
C TYR A 291 -18.56 3.84 0.81
N ASN A 292 -19.12 3.52 1.99
CA ASN A 292 -20.33 4.16 2.52
C ASN A 292 -20.11 4.94 3.83
N GLU A 293 -18.94 4.85 4.48
CA GLU A 293 -18.63 5.58 5.73
C GLU A 293 -17.99 6.98 5.54
N ILE A 294 -17.98 7.55 4.33
CA ILE A 294 -17.51 8.92 4.04
C ILE A 294 -18.53 9.64 3.15
#